data_AF-A0A2D4KPQ7-F1
#
_entry.id   AF-A0A2D4KPQ7-F1
#
_cell.length_a   1.000
_cell.length_b   1.000
_cell.length_c   1.000
_cell.angle_alpha   90.00
_cell.angle_beta   90.00
_cell.angle_gamma   90.00
#
_symmetry.space_group_name_H-M   'P 1'
#
loop_
_entity.id
_entity.type
_entity.pdbx_description
1 polymer ?
#
loop_
_entity_poly.entity_id
_entity_poly.type
_entity_poly.pdbx_seq_one_letter_code
_entity_poly.pdbx_strand_id
1 'polypeptide(L)'
;MDGESYPACLDGIDYDDFQFGAHLIEQKELFMETVEGPFLTIIEQPKQRGFRFRYGCEGPSHGGLPGASSEKGHKTYPTVKISNYTGLARIEVDLVTHTDPPQVHAHSLVGKQCNEAGNCIMMVGPKDMTAQYV
;
A
#
# COMPACT_ATOMS: atom_id res chain seq x y z
N MET A 1 34.74 -35.37 -59.05
CA MET A 1 33.88 -35.16 -57.87
C MET A 1 34.22 -33.78 -57.32
N ASP A 2 34.31 -32.76 -58.19
CA ASP A 2 33.24 -31.80 -58.60
C ASP A 2 33.04 -30.79 -57.45
N GLY A 3 33.12 -29.46 -57.54
CA GLY A 3 33.21 -28.44 -58.58
C GLY A 3 32.78 -27.13 -57.87
N GLU A 4 33.39 -25.99 -58.20
CA GLU A 4 33.16 -24.67 -57.58
C GLU A 4 31.69 -24.25 -57.36
N SER A 5 31.45 -23.42 -56.35
CA SER A 5 30.87 -22.05 -56.47
C SER A 5 30.09 -21.62 -55.21
N TYR A 6 30.35 -20.40 -54.71
CA TYR A 6 29.41 -19.67 -53.84
C TYR A 6 28.31 -19.06 -54.72
N PRO A 7 27.03 -19.02 -54.28
CA PRO A 7 26.45 -17.70 -54.03
C PRO A 7 25.27 -17.62 -53.01
N ALA A 8 25.08 -16.38 -52.56
CA ALA A 8 23.84 -15.61 -52.38
C ALA A 8 22.69 -16.08 -51.46
N CYS A 9 22.36 -15.15 -50.55
CA CYS A 9 21.06 -14.90 -49.95
C CYS A 9 19.95 -14.81 -51.01
N LEU A 10 18.80 -15.43 -50.78
CA LEU A 10 17.56 -15.17 -51.51
C LEU A 10 16.32 -15.33 -50.60
N ASP A 11 15.34 -14.47 -50.91
CA ASP A 11 14.13 -14.05 -50.20
C ASP A 11 13.00 -15.08 -50.06
N GLY A 12 12.11 -14.83 -49.07
CA GLY A 12 10.66 -15.09 -49.05
C GLY A 12 10.20 -16.56 -49.10
N ILE A 13 9.28 -17.03 -48.25
CA ILE A 13 7.85 -16.69 -48.28
C ILE A 13 7.19 -17.05 -46.93
N ASP A 14 6.23 -16.21 -46.62
CA ASP A 14 5.22 -16.10 -45.56
C ASP A 14 4.30 -17.33 -45.35
N TYR A 15 3.92 -17.55 -44.09
CA TYR A 15 2.75 -18.37 -43.69
C TYR A 15 2.05 -17.63 -42.55
N ASP A 16 1.12 -16.77 -42.94
CA ASP A 16 0.10 -16.17 -42.12
C ASP A 16 -0.80 -17.23 -41.42
N ASP A 17 -1.34 -16.77 -40.28
CA ASP A 17 -2.66 -17.13 -39.75
C ASP A 17 -2.84 -18.44 -38.95
N PHE A 18 -2.72 -18.30 -37.62
CA PHE A 18 -3.86 -18.67 -36.76
C PHE A 18 -4.07 -17.60 -35.70
N GLN A 19 -4.84 -16.61 -36.08
CA GLN A 19 -5.55 -15.69 -35.23
C GLN A 19 -6.37 -16.42 -34.16
N PHE A 20 -6.07 -16.19 -32.87
CA PHE A 20 -7.06 -16.36 -31.81
C PHE A 20 -6.91 -15.28 -30.73
N GLY A 21 -7.67 -14.20 -30.93
CA GLY A 21 -8.35 -13.54 -29.82
C GLY A 21 -7.64 -12.35 -29.18
N ALA A 22 -7.68 -11.22 -29.88
CA ALA A 22 -7.73 -9.92 -29.23
C ALA A 22 -8.94 -9.88 -28.27
N HIS A 23 -8.70 -9.70 -26.97
CA HIS A 23 -9.69 -9.09 -26.08
C HIS A 23 -9.04 -8.62 -24.77
N LEU A 24 -8.73 -7.32 -24.73
CA LEU A 24 -8.87 -6.40 -23.59
C LEU A 24 -8.14 -6.79 -22.27
N ILE A 25 -7.38 -5.95 -21.58
CA ILE A 25 -7.61 -4.54 -21.26
C ILE A 25 -6.23 -3.94 -20.95
N GLU A 26 -5.82 -2.95 -21.73
CA GLU A 26 -4.87 -1.95 -21.27
C GLU A 26 -5.57 -1.14 -20.17
N GLN A 27 -5.39 -1.53 -18.90
CA GLN A 27 -5.67 -0.61 -17.79
C GLN A 27 -4.42 0.23 -17.56
N LYS A 28 -4.14 1.13 -18.50
CA LYS A 28 -3.49 2.38 -18.13
C LYS A 28 -4.55 3.18 -17.38
N GLU A 29 -4.69 2.89 -16.09
CA GLU A 29 -5.45 3.72 -15.16
C GLU A 29 -5.08 5.17 -15.46
N LEU A 30 -6.09 5.98 -15.76
CA LEU A 30 -5.91 7.38 -16.09
C LEU A 30 -5.45 8.08 -14.80
N PHE A 31 -4.14 8.13 -14.58
CA PHE A 31 -3.56 8.91 -13.50
C PHE A 31 -3.94 10.36 -13.75
N MET A 32 -4.93 10.86 -13.01
CA MET A 32 -5.16 12.29 -12.89
C MET A 32 -3.94 12.85 -12.15
N GLU A 33 -2.97 13.32 -12.92
CA GLU A 33 -1.85 14.09 -12.39
C GLU A 33 -2.42 15.46 -11.99
N THR A 34 -2.91 15.54 -10.76
CA THR A 34 -3.15 16.83 -10.11
C THR A 34 -1.83 17.58 -10.04
N VAL A 35 -1.87 18.91 -10.18
CA VAL A 35 -0.69 19.79 -10.21
C VAL A 35 0.24 19.58 -9.00
N GLU A 36 -0.30 19.03 -7.91
CA GLU A 36 0.42 18.45 -6.78
C GLU A 36 0.16 16.93 -6.75
N GLY A 37 1.20 16.10 -6.78
CA GLY A 37 1.08 14.63 -6.81
C GLY A 37 0.37 14.00 -5.60
N PRO A 38 0.35 12.65 -5.50
CA PRO A 38 -0.34 11.96 -4.42
C PRO A 38 0.29 12.28 -3.05
N PHE A 39 -0.52 12.53 -2.03
CA PHE A 39 -0.05 12.80 -0.67
C PHE A 39 -0.95 12.16 0.38
N LEU A 40 -0.38 11.91 1.56
CA LEU A 40 -1.09 11.31 2.69
C LEU A 40 -1.38 12.37 3.75
N THR A 41 -2.60 12.37 4.29
CA THR A 41 -3.02 13.24 5.39
C THR A 41 -3.56 12.39 6.54
N ILE A 42 -3.16 12.73 7.77
CA ILE A 42 -3.80 12.17 8.97
C ILE A 42 -5.07 12.97 9.23
N ILE A 43 -6.24 12.32 9.11
CA ILE A 43 -7.55 12.95 9.29
C ILE A 43 -8.05 12.85 10.73
N GLU A 44 -7.65 11.80 11.46
CA GLU A 44 -7.89 11.63 12.89
C GLU A 44 -6.56 11.22 13.53
N GLN A 45 -6.03 12.10 14.38
CA GLN A 45 -4.77 11.85 15.10
C GLN A 45 -4.96 10.78 16.18
N PRO A 46 -3.92 10.02 16.56
CA PRO A 46 -3.99 9.17 17.75
C PRO A 46 -4.09 10.00 19.02
N LYS A 47 -4.76 9.46 20.04
CA LYS A 47 -4.88 10.12 21.34
C LYS A 47 -3.51 10.20 22.01
N GLN A 48 -3.10 11.41 22.37
CA GLN A 48 -1.77 11.66 22.92
C GLN A 48 -1.54 11.02 24.31
N ARG A 49 -2.61 10.87 25.11
CA ARG A 49 -2.53 10.39 26.50
C ARG A 49 -3.67 9.44 26.83
N GLY A 50 -3.46 8.61 27.84
CA GLY A 50 -4.48 7.68 28.35
C GLY A 50 -4.49 6.32 27.66
N PHE A 51 -3.67 6.11 26.63
CA PHE A 51 -3.36 4.77 26.13
C PHE A 51 -2.19 4.15 26.92
N ARG A 52 -2.24 2.84 27.12
CA ARG A 52 -1.26 2.09 27.90
C ARG A 52 -0.63 1.02 27.03
N PHE A 53 0.69 1.10 26.84
CA PHE A 53 1.48 0.03 26.24
C PHE A 53 1.45 -1.22 27.10
N ARG A 54 1.56 -2.38 26.44
CA ARG A 54 1.34 -3.69 27.04
C ARG A 54 2.52 -4.59 26.80
N TYR A 55 2.81 -5.44 27.78
CA TYR A 55 3.78 -6.51 27.63
C TYR A 55 3.13 -7.71 26.92
N GLY A 56 3.94 -8.50 26.22
CA GLY A 56 3.46 -9.70 25.52
C GLY A 56 2.81 -10.72 26.46
N CYS A 57 3.20 -10.76 27.74
CA CYS A 57 2.60 -11.65 28.73
C CYS A 57 1.17 -11.28 29.15
N GLU A 58 0.66 -10.09 28.78
CA GLU A 58 -0.71 -9.66 29.11
C GLU A 58 -1.78 -10.18 28.13
N GLY A 59 -1.38 -10.75 26.99
CA GLY A 59 -2.27 -11.21 25.93
C GLY A 59 -2.84 -10.08 25.03
N PRO A 60 -3.59 -10.42 23.96
CA PRO A 60 -3.89 -9.48 22.86
C PRO A 60 -5.15 -8.61 23.03
N SER A 61 -5.93 -8.75 24.10
CA SER A 61 -7.32 -8.23 24.18
C SER A 61 -7.46 -6.81 24.77
N HIS A 62 -6.40 -6.01 24.85
CA HIS A 62 -6.40 -4.73 25.59
C HIS A 62 -6.98 -3.52 24.83
N GLY A 63 -7.49 -3.75 23.62
CA GLY A 63 -8.13 -2.73 22.79
C GLY A 63 -7.14 -1.85 22.01
N GLY A 64 -7.67 -1.20 20.96
CA GLY A 64 -6.93 -0.35 20.05
C GLY A 64 -6.49 0.99 20.61
N LEU A 65 -5.51 1.61 19.94
CA LEU A 65 -5.14 3.00 20.17
C LEU A 65 -6.31 3.91 19.77
N PRO A 66 -6.92 4.67 20.70
CA PRO A 66 -8.05 5.53 20.36
C PRO A 66 -7.60 6.76 19.57
N GLY A 67 -8.53 7.35 18.83
CA GLY A 67 -8.37 8.65 18.20
C GLY A 67 -8.37 9.80 19.22
N ALA A 68 -7.79 10.93 18.83
CA ALA A 68 -7.71 12.15 19.63
C ALA A 68 -9.09 12.71 19.98
N SER A 69 -10.06 12.60 19.07
CA SER A 69 -11.46 13.00 19.27
C SER A 69 -12.31 11.92 19.93
N SER A 70 -11.72 10.80 20.35
CA SER A 70 -12.48 9.69 20.95
C SER A 70 -12.96 10.05 22.36
N GLU A 71 -14.28 9.93 22.56
CA GLU A 71 -14.97 10.24 23.81
C GLU A 71 -15.82 9.06 24.32
N LYS A 72 -16.36 9.20 25.54
CA LYS A 72 -17.24 8.18 26.13
C LYS A 72 -18.54 8.10 25.30
N GLY A 73 -18.73 6.98 24.60
CA GLY A 73 -19.91 6.74 23.75
C GLY A 73 -19.68 7.05 22.27
N HIS A 74 -18.57 7.72 21.91
CA HIS A 74 -18.18 7.97 20.53
C HIS A 74 -16.71 7.61 20.33
N LYS A 75 -16.46 6.36 19.98
CA LYS A 75 -15.10 5.86 19.76
C LYS A 75 -14.64 6.22 18.35
N THR A 76 -13.54 6.95 18.26
CA THR A 76 -12.82 7.23 17.01
C THR A 76 -11.45 6.56 17.06
N TYR A 77 -10.81 6.43 15.91
CA TYR A 77 -9.55 5.71 15.76
C TYR A 77 -8.62 6.45 14.80
N PRO A 78 -7.29 6.32 14.95
CA PRO A 78 -6.32 6.89 14.03
C PRO A 78 -6.71 6.60 12.58
N THR A 79 -6.87 7.65 11.78
CA THR A 79 -7.36 7.52 10.41
C THR A 79 -6.54 8.40 9.49
N VAL A 80 -6.17 7.87 8.33
CA VAL A 80 -5.42 8.57 7.29
C VAL A 80 -6.16 8.50 5.95
N LYS A 81 -5.88 9.46 5.08
CA LYS A 81 -6.46 9.53 3.74
C LYS A 81 -5.37 9.85 2.73
N ILE A 82 -5.36 9.12 1.61
CA ILE A 82 -4.58 9.47 0.44
C ILE A 82 -5.42 10.43 -0.41
N SER A 83 -4.85 11.60 -0.69
CA SER A 83 -5.42 12.62 -1.56
C SER A 83 -4.70 12.60 -2.90
N ASN A 84 -5.36 13.13 -3.94
CA ASN A 84 -4.77 13.25 -5.28
C ASN A 84 -4.34 11.89 -5.89
N TYR A 85 -5.03 10.82 -5.50
CA TYR A 85 -4.79 9.48 -6.01
C TYR A 85 -6.09 8.69 -6.00
N THR A 86 -6.31 7.91 -7.05
CA THR A 86 -7.39 6.94 -7.16
C THR A 86 -6.78 5.66 -7.71
N GLY A 87 -6.97 4.55 -7.00
CA GLY A 87 -6.34 3.28 -7.34
C GLY A 87 -6.06 2.45 -6.10
N LEU A 88 -5.49 1.25 -6.29
CA LEU A 88 -5.07 0.41 -5.17
C LEU A 88 -3.76 0.94 -4.58
N ALA A 89 -3.75 1.21 -3.27
CA ALA A 89 -2.54 1.63 -2.55
C ALA A 89 -2.31 0.80 -1.29
N ARG A 90 -1.04 0.70 -0.88
CA ARG A 90 -0.59 0.04 0.35
C ARG A 90 -0.08 1.10 1.32
N ILE A 91 -0.64 1.13 2.53
CA ILE A 91 -0.19 2.01 3.61
C ILE A 91 0.50 1.15 4.67
N GLU A 92 1.69 1.57 5.08
CA GLU A 92 2.51 0.93 6.10
C GLU A 92 2.72 1.88 7.27
N VAL A 93 2.59 1.35 8.48
CA VAL A 93 2.67 2.12 9.74
C VAL A 93 3.64 1.43 10.67
N ASP A 94 4.59 2.21 11.18
CA ASP A 94 5.59 1.79 12.17
C ASP A 94 5.60 2.75 13.36
N LEU A 95 6.06 2.27 14.52
CA LEU A 95 6.37 3.13 15.65
C LEU A 95 7.76 3.74 15.49
N VAL A 96 7.84 5.04 15.69
CA VAL A 96 9.09 5.81 15.65
C VAL A 96 9.36 6.54 16.97
N THR A 97 10.61 6.91 17.19
CA THR A 97 11.01 7.79 18.28
C THR A 97 10.49 9.21 18.07
N HIS A 98 10.31 9.96 19.16
CA HIS A 98 9.89 11.38 19.08
C HIS A 98 11.02 12.33 18.66
N THR A 99 12.26 11.83 18.60
CA THR A 99 13.45 12.61 18.26
C THR A 99 13.48 12.93 16.77
N ASP A 100 14.17 14.01 16.41
CA ASP A 100 14.48 14.36 15.02
C ASP A 100 15.97 14.09 14.74
N PRO A 101 16.34 13.21 13.78
CA PRO A 101 15.47 12.46 12.88
C PRO A 101 14.72 11.30 13.59
N PRO A 102 13.52 10.94 13.10
CA PRO A 102 12.76 9.82 13.63
C PRO A 102 13.47 8.50 13.33
N GLN A 103 13.58 7.64 14.34
CA GLN A 103 14.18 6.31 14.24
C GLN A 103 13.14 5.26 14.63
N VAL A 104 13.34 4.02 14.20
CA VAL A 104 12.47 2.90 14.57
C VAL A 104 12.44 2.75 16.10
N HIS A 105 11.25 2.62 16.67
CA HIS A 105 11.07 2.45 18.11
C HIS A 105 11.31 0.98 18.52
N ALA A 106 11.79 0.76 19.75
CA ALA A 106 11.95 -0.58 20.32
C ALA A 106 10.64 -1.32 20.64
N HIS A 107 9.49 -0.65 20.47
CA HIS A 107 8.18 -1.23 20.68
C HIS A 107 7.58 -1.55 19.31
N SER A 108 6.83 -2.65 19.23
CA SER A 108 6.17 -3.10 18.02
C SER A 108 4.68 -2.79 18.07
N LEU A 109 4.08 -2.47 16.91
CA LEU A 109 2.63 -2.47 16.79
C LEU A 109 2.13 -3.91 16.80
N VAL A 110 0.99 -4.12 17.45
CA VAL A 110 0.31 -5.42 17.49
C VAL A 110 -1.17 -5.21 17.21
N GLY A 111 -1.76 -6.13 16.45
CA GLY A 111 -3.16 -6.00 16.03
C GLY A 111 -3.46 -6.89 14.84
N LYS A 112 -4.71 -6.83 14.38
CA LYS A 112 -5.20 -7.71 13.30
C LYS A 112 -4.48 -7.51 11.97
N GLN A 113 -4.04 -6.27 11.69
CA GLN A 113 -3.38 -5.91 10.43
C GLN A 113 -1.87 -5.71 10.59
N CYS A 114 -1.31 -6.17 11.70
CA CYS A 114 0.11 -6.02 12.00
C CYS A 114 0.81 -7.36 11.88
N ASN A 115 2.03 -7.35 11.37
CA ASN A 115 2.83 -8.55 11.18
C ASN A 115 3.75 -8.80 12.38
N GLU A 116 4.53 -9.88 12.32
CA GLU A 116 5.47 -10.28 13.37
C GLU A 116 6.65 -9.30 13.53
N ALA A 117 6.94 -8.49 12.51
CA ALA A 117 7.98 -7.46 12.56
C ALA A 117 7.53 -6.19 13.32
N GLY A 118 6.23 -6.05 13.60
CA GLY A 118 5.69 -4.92 14.34
C GLY A 118 5.23 -3.74 13.49
N ASN A 119 5.08 -3.92 12.17
CA ASN A 119 4.46 -2.95 11.26
C ASN A 119 2.99 -3.31 11.05
N CYS A 120 2.14 -2.33 10.80
CA CYS A 120 0.77 -2.55 10.32
C CYS A 120 0.63 -2.15 8.85
N ILE A 121 0.02 -3.03 8.06
CA ILE A 121 -0.10 -2.87 6.61
C ILE A 121 -1.58 -2.96 6.23
N MET A 122 -2.07 -1.95 5.52
CA MET A 122 -3.45 -1.91 5.01
C MET A 122 -3.47 -1.60 3.51
N MET A 123 -4.32 -2.31 2.77
CA MET A 123 -4.64 -1.99 1.38
C MET A 123 -5.87 -1.08 1.34
N VAL A 124 -5.78 0.03 0.59
CA VAL A 124 -6.88 0.98 0.36
C VAL A 124 -7.15 1.12 -1.14
N GLY A 125 -8.33 1.61 -1.49
CA GLY A 125 -8.78 1.80 -2.87
C GLY A 125 -9.59 0.62 -3.44
N PRO A 126 -10.02 0.70 -4.72
CA PRO A 126 -9.82 1.83 -5.64
C PRO A 126 -10.79 3.00 -5.41
N LYS A 127 -11.89 2.80 -4.66
CA LYS A 127 -12.90 3.85 -4.41
C LYS A 127 -12.70 4.60 -3.10
N ASP A 128 -12.33 3.89 -2.04
CA ASP A 128 -12.09 4.50 -0.73
C ASP A 128 -10.59 4.56 -0.46
N MET A 129 -10.06 5.77 -0.40
CA MET A 129 -8.64 6.05 -0.15
C MET A 129 -8.34 6.32 1.33
N THR A 130 -9.22 5.87 2.21
CA THR A 130 -9.14 6.07 3.66
C THR A 130 -8.76 4.77 4.37
N ALA A 131 -7.82 4.86 5.32
CA ALA A 131 -7.46 3.74 6.20
C ALA A 131 -7.68 4.15 7.66
N GLN A 132 -8.39 3.30 8.42
CA GLN A 132 -8.65 3.47 9.84
C GLN A 132 -8.06 2.29 10.64
N TYR A 133 -7.26 2.60 11.66
CA TYR A 133 -6.52 1.61 12.46
C TYR A 133 -7.19 1.39 13.81
N VAL A 134 -7.76 0.19 14.02
CA VAL A 134 -8.45 -0.22 15.25
C VAL A 134 -7.62 -1.24 16.02
#